data_AF-A0A7S2XGD0-F1
#
_entry.id   AF-A0A7S2XGD0-F1
#
_cell.length_a   1.000
_cell.length_b   1.000
_cell.length_c   1.000
_cell.angle_alpha   90.00
_cell.angle_beta   90.00
_cell.angle_gamma   90.00
#
_symmetry.space_group_name_H-M   'P 1'
#
loop_
_entity.id
_entity.type
_entity.pdbx_description
1 polymer ?
#
loop_
_entity_poly.entity_id
_entity_poly.type
_entity_poly.pdbx_seq_one_letter_code
_entity_poly.pdbx_strand_id
1 'polypeptide(L)'
;KYWIRRDSKSRSDLPASVLHLECDRTKKKRLTKILGKLRESRDLPGSPKICVVDFCAYKPSHLRPVIKSLKPRLSHYIFISSDSIYEVCRESRDSSPHGDSGDSGDSGDSRKDLAKYPRLLRESDAVRPSSEKEQRRLKDKDSYGHKKLRCEEYLARKSREYNFGATSLRLCDVIGPYDTTDRFWSTYLWFKYARDYPVLPDKELQTRLSLTSSQDAVSAVLRTLQRLSEGRGESKESRDSWGSRCRAYNVAMRETPSLLEFLRMIASHAKKGQSGLPEDRRMEE
;
A
#
# COMPACT_ATOMS: atom_id res chain seq x y z
N LYS A 1 3.54 -19.05 -28.00
CA LYS A 1 3.61 -20.20 -27.07
C LYS A 1 3.89 -19.62 -25.68
N TYR A 2 2.96 -19.76 -24.75
CA TYR A 2 3.06 -19.23 -23.39
C TYR A 2 3.78 -20.27 -22.53
N TRP A 3 4.84 -19.86 -21.83
CA TRP A 3 5.61 -20.74 -20.97
C TRP A 3 4.83 -20.97 -19.66
N ILE A 4 4.72 -22.23 -19.26
CA ILE A 4 4.14 -22.67 -18.00
C ILE A 4 5.31 -22.87 -17.06
N ARG A 5 5.34 -22.18 -15.92
CA ARG A 5 6.13 -22.61 -14.77
C ARG A 5 5.17 -22.85 -13.59
N ARG A 6 5.05 -24.12 -13.21
CA ARG A 6 4.47 -24.62 -11.94
C ARG A 6 5.39 -24.12 -10.81
N ASP A 7 4.90 -23.62 -9.68
CA ASP A 7 4.01 -24.24 -8.66
C ASP A 7 3.09 -23.14 -8.05
N SER A 8 1.88 -23.32 -7.52
CA SER A 8 1.10 -24.49 -7.08
C SER A 8 -0.39 -24.10 -6.88
N LYS A 9 -1.12 -23.81 -7.96
CA LYS A 9 -2.53 -24.20 -8.18
C LYS A 9 -2.70 -24.26 -9.68
N SER A 10 -3.07 -25.41 -10.23
CA SER A 10 -3.35 -25.49 -11.65
C SER A 10 -4.44 -24.48 -11.99
N ARG A 11 -4.38 -23.91 -13.20
CA ARG A 11 -5.42 -23.01 -13.72
C ARG A 11 -6.85 -23.57 -13.60
N SER A 12 -7.01 -24.87 -13.33
CA SER A 12 -8.25 -25.59 -13.06
C SER A 12 -9.02 -25.13 -11.82
N ASP A 13 -8.38 -24.45 -10.86
CA ASP A 13 -9.01 -24.17 -9.55
C ASP A 13 -9.57 -22.74 -9.43
N LEU A 14 -9.44 -21.93 -10.50
CA LEU A 14 -10.01 -20.59 -10.53
C LEU A 14 -11.49 -20.66 -10.91
N PRO A 15 -12.37 -19.87 -10.27
CA PRO A 15 -13.75 -19.76 -10.69
C PRO A 15 -13.86 -19.38 -12.17
N ALA A 16 -14.91 -19.84 -12.85
CA ALA A 16 -15.14 -19.53 -14.27
C ALA A 16 -15.19 -18.01 -14.57
N SER A 17 -15.51 -17.18 -13.57
CA SER A 17 -15.51 -15.72 -13.65
C SER A 17 -14.12 -15.08 -13.58
N VAL A 18 -13.05 -15.87 -13.36
CA VAL A 18 -11.68 -15.38 -13.18
C VAL A 18 -10.80 -15.82 -14.35
N LEU A 19 -10.32 -14.84 -15.12
CA LEU A 19 -9.37 -15.06 -16.20
C LEU A 19 -7.94 -14.71 -15.75
N HIS A 20 -7.03 -15.69 -15.75
CA HIS A 20 -5.62 -15.47 -15.42
C HIS A 20 -4.77 -15.25 -16.68
N LEU A 21 -4.21 -14.04 -16.80
CA LEU A 21 -3.34 -13.62 -17.91
C LEU A 21 -1.93 -13.30 -17.42
N GLU A 22 -0.94 -13.97 -17.99
CA GLU A 22 0.47 -13.78 -17.62
C GLU A 22 1.17 -12.81 -18.57
N CYS A 23 1.71 -11.73 -17.99
CA CYS A 23 2.52 -10.75 -18.71
C CYS A 23 3.47 -10.02 -17.77
N ASP A 24 4.74 -9.97 -18.15
CA ASP A 24 5.66 -8.98 -17.59
C ASP A 24 5.23 -7.57 -18.04
N ARG A 25 4.88 -6.75 -17.07
CA ARG A 25 4.44 -5.36 -17.24
C ARG A 25 5.46 -4.45 -17.91
N THR A 26 6.75 -4.76 -17.79
CA THR A 26 7.81 -3.99 -18.44
C THR A 26 7.81 -4.19 -19.96
N LYS A 27 7.24 -5.31 -20.45
CA LYS A 27 7.08 -5.62 -21.88
C LYS A 27 5.85 -4.90 -22.45
N LYS A 28 5.93 -3.56 -22.54
CA LYS A 28 4.83 -2.64 -22.90
C LYS A 28 3.99 -3.08 -24.11
N LYS A 29 4.64 -3.51 -25.22
CA LYS A 29 3.94 -3.98 -26.43
C LYS A 29 3.06 -5.20 -26.16
N ARG A 30 3.59 -6.17 -25.40
CA ARG A 30 2.86 -7.39 -25.01
C ARG A 30 1.69 -7.06 -24.08
N LEU A 31 1.93 -6.22 -23.07
CA LEU A 31 0.88 -5.77 -22.14
C LEU A 31 -0.25 -5.06 -22.89
N THR A 32 0.07 -4.09 -23.75
CA THR A 32 -0.93 -3.38 -24.54
C THR A 32 -1.71 -4.31 -25.46
N LYS A 33 -1.06 -5.29 -26.10
CA LYS A 33 -1.76 -6.29 -26.93
C LYS A 33 -2.76 -7.12 -26.12
N ILE A 34 -2.38 -7.56 -24.91
CA ILE A 34 -3.25 -8.35 -24.02
C ILE A 34 -4.43 -7.51 -23.53
N LEU A 35 -4.17 -6.30 -23.04
CA LEU A 35 -5.22 -5.40 -22.53
C LEU A 35 -6.16 -4.91 -23.64
N GLY A 36 -5.65 -4.74 -24.87
CA GLY A 36 -6.49 -4.41 -26.04
C GLY A 36 -7.50 -5.51 -26.34
N LYS A 37 -7.07 -6.77 -26.31
CA LYS A 37 -7.98 -7.92 -26.46
C LYS A 37 -9.05 -7.97 -25.37
N LEU A 38 -8.67 -7.71 -24.11
CA LEU A 38 -9.64 -7.63 -23.01
C LEU A 38 -10.66 -6.50 -23.21
N ARG A 39 -10.19 -5.33 -23.67
CA ARG A 39 -11.06 -4.19 -23.96
C ARG A 39 -12.04 -4.49 -25.10
N GLU A 40 -11.62 -5.28 -26.08
CA GLU A 40 -12.41 -5.62 -27.28
C GLU A 40 -13.29 -6.86 -27.11
N SER A 41 -13.03 -7.68 -26.07
CA SER A 41 -13.85 -8.86 -25.78
C SER A 41 -15.32 -8.46 -25.62
N ARG A 42 -16.16 -9.10 -26.45
CA ARG A 42 -17.61 -9.00 -26.45
C ARG A 42 -18.26 -9.96 -25.46
N ASP A 43 -17.46 -10.80 -24.80
CA ASP A 43 -17.92 -11.79 -23.81
C ASP A 43 -18.46 -11.13 -22.53
N LEU A 44 -18.34 -9.80 -22.44
CA LEU A 44 -18.89 -8.98 -21.36
C LEU A 44 -20.13 -8.20 -21.86
N PRO A 45 -21.35 -8.51 -21.38
CA PRO A 45 -22.59 -7.85 -21.83
C PRO A 45 -22.54 -6.33 -21.62
N GLY A 46 -22.94 -5.55 -22.64
CA GLY A 46 -23.22 -4.11 -22.48
C GLY A 46 -22.01 -3.16 -22.47
N SER A 47 -20.88 -3.54 -23.06
CA SER A 47 -19.63 -2.74 -23.06
C SER A 47 -19.25 -2.22 -21.67
N PRO A 48 -19.06 -3.10 -20.65
CA PRO A 48 -18.89 -2.65 -19.28
C PRO A 48 -17.68 -1.75 -19.10
N LYS A 49 -17.86 -0.77 -18.23
CA LYS A 49 -16.81 0.04 -17.63
C LYS A 49 -15.80 -0.86 -16.92
N ILE A 50 -14.51 -0.55 -17.09
CA ILE A 50 -13.39 -1.32 -16.54
C ILE A 50 -12.86 -0.61 -15.30
N CYS A 51 -12.78 -1.34 -14.20
CA CYS A 51 -12.01 -0.94 -13.02
C CYS A 51 -10.68 -1.69 -13.00
N VAL A 52 -9.60 -1.01 -12.63
CA VAL A 52 -8.28 -1.61 -12.43
C VAL A 52 -7.95 -1.56 -10.95
N VAL A 53 -7.47 -2.68 -10.39
CA VAL A 53 -6.79 -2.72 -9.09
C VAL A 53 -5.33 -3.09 -9.35
N ASP A 54 -4.40 -2.19 -9.02
CA ASP A 54 -2.99 -2.33 -9.40
C ASP A 54 -2.06 -2.43 -8.19
N PHE A 55 -1.66 -3.68 -7.89
CA PHE A 55 -0.63 -4.02 -6.91
C PHE A 55 0.80 -3.95 -7.47
N CYS A 56 0.96 -3.92 -8.80
CA CYS A 56 2.24 -4.12 -9.48
C CYS A 56 2.90 -2.81 -9.94
N ALA A 57 2.20 -1.68 -9.88
CA ALA A 57 2.75 -0.39 -10.27
C ALA A 57 3.78 0.13 -9.25
N TYR A 58 4.90 0.59 -9.80
CA TYR A 58 6.00 1.17 -9.02
C TYR A 58 6.44 2.54 -9.54
N LYS A 59 6.34 2.79 -10.85
CA LYS A 59 6.68 4.07 -11.48
C LYS A 59 5.65 4.44 -12.55
N PRO A 60 5.52 5.73 -12.95
CA PRO A 60 4.51 6.17 -13.93
C PRO A 60 4.55 5.42 -15.28
N SER A 61 5.72 4.94 -15.70
CA SER A 61 5.86 4.15 -16.93
C SER A 61 5.20 2.76 -16.86
N HIS A 62 4.84 2.29 -15.67
CA HIS A 62 4.06 1.06 -15.45
C HIS A 62 2.55 1.33 -15.63
N LEU A 63 2.07 2.49 -15.19
CA LEU A 63 0.67 2.89 -15.29
C LEU A 63 0.27 3.26 -16.73
N ARG A 64 1.18 3.94 -17.45
CA ARG A 64 0.91 4.51 -18.78
C ARG A 64 0.37 3.49 -19.79
N PRO A 65 0.96 2.28 -19.97
CA PRO A 65 0.43 1.30 -20.92
C PRO A 65 -0.96 0.80 -20.51
N VAL A 66 -1.22 0.59 -19.23
CA VAL A 66 -2.52 0.13 -18.72
C VAL A 66 -3.61 1.16 -19.04
N ILE A 67 -3.39 2.41 -18.61
CA ILE A 67 -4.33 3.51 -18.82
C ILE A 67 -4.54 3.79 -20.31
N LYS A 68 -3.47 3.76 -21.12
CA LYS A 68 -3.59 3.97 -22.58
C LYS A 68 -4.40 2.85 -23.25
N SER A 69 -4.20 1.60 -22.84
CA SER A 69 -4.82 0.44 -23.50
C SER A 69 -6.27 0.26 -23.12
N LEU A 70 -6.65 0.59 -21.88
CA LEU A 70 -8.02 0.37 -21.39
C LEU A 70 -8.97 1.54 -21.67
N LYS A 71 -8.45 2.71 -22.03
CA LYS A 71 -9.31 3.79 -22.50
C LYS A 71 -9.90 3.48 -23.89
N PRO A 72 -11.17 3.84 -24.16
CA PRO A 72 -12.07 4.72 -23.36
C PRO A 72 -12.91 4.02 -22.28
N ARG A 73 -12.79 2.70 -22.08
CA ARG A 73 -13.64 1.94 -21.15
C ARG A 73 -13.22 2.02 -19.68
N LEU A 74 -12.03 2.55 -19.38
CA LEU A 74 -11.55 2.73 -18.02
C LEU A 74 -12.45 3.70 -17.24
N SER A 75 -13.10 3.23 -16.18
CA SER A 75 -13.92 4.06 -15.30
C SER A 75 -13.25 4.40 -13.99
N HIS A 76 -12.45 3.48 -13.44
CA HIS A 76 -11.78 3.72 -12.16
C HIS A 76 -10.45 2.99 -12.07
N TYR A 77 -9.49 3.59 -11.37
CA TYR A 77 -8.17 3.04 -11.13
C TYR A 77 -7.84 3.06 -9.63
N ILE A 78 -7.82 1.87 -9.01
CA ILE A 78 -7.36 1.67 -7.64
C ILE A 78 -5.88 1.33 -7.69
N PHE A 79 -5.05 2.24 -7.19
CA PHE A 79 -3.60 2.07 -7.09
C PHE A 79 -3.22 1.70 -5.67
N ILE A 80 -2.48 0.61 -5.52
CA ILE A 80 -1.91 0.23 -4.23
C ILE A 80 -0.57 0.98 -4.06
N SER A 81 -0.66 2.05 -3.28
CA SER A 81 0.45 2.94 -2.92
C SER A 81 1.08 2.49 -1.59
N SER A 82 1.90 3.35 -1.01
CA SER A 82 2.63 3.08 0.24
C SER A 82 2.61 4.31 1.13
N ASP A 83 2.73 4.13 2.44
CA ASP A 83 3.04 5.19 3.40
C ASP A 83 4.47 5.77 3.23
N SER A 84 5.41 5.03 2.64
CA SER A 84 6.77 5.54 2.36
C SER A 84 6.78 6.77 1.43
N ILE A 85 5.66 7.11 0.78
CA ILE A 85 5.56 8.40 0.08
C ILE A 85 5.76 9.60 1.01
N TYR A 86 5.49 9.47 2.30
CA TYR A 86 5.61 10.55 3.27
C TYR A 86 7.08 10.92 3.52
N GLU A 87 7.99 9.96 3.40
CA GLU A 87 9.45 10.17 3.49
C GLU A 87 10.01 11.12 2.42
N VAL A 88 9.23 11.38 1.38
CA VAL A 88 9.59 12.27 0.26
C VAL A 88 8.68 13.49 0.13
N CYS A 89 7.91 13.76 1.18
CA CYS A 89 7.04 14.91 1.30
C CYS A 89 7.64 15.99 2.19
N ARG A 90 7.03 17.18 2.21
CA ARG A 90 7.41 18.24 3.15
C ARG A 90 7.24 17.74 4.57
N GLU A 91 8.26 17.95 5.40
CA GLU A 91 8.12 17.78 6.84
C GLU A 91 6.95 18.65 7.32
N SER A 92 6.05 18.06 8.11
CA SER A 92 4.98 18.81 8.75
C SER A 92 5.64 19.93 9.56
N ARG A 93 5.17 21.17 9.39
CA ARG A 93 5.74 22.37 10.05
C ARG A 93 5.83 22.28 11.59
N ASP A 94 5.24 21.24 12.19
CA ASP A 94 5.17 21.01 13.64
C ASP A 94 6.27 20.08 14.18
N SER A 95 7.14 19.50 13.33
CA SER A 95 8.21 18.58 13.78
C SER A 95 9.59 19.23 13.95
N SER A 96 9.71 20.54 13.75
CA SER A 96 10.96 21.27 14.02
C SER A 96 11.05 21.63 15.51
N PRO A 97 12.08 21.18 16.27
CA PRO A 97 12.32 21.64 17.65
C PRO A 97 12.86 23.08 17.72
N HIS A 98 13.01 23.75 16.58
CA HIS A 98 13.54 25.10 16.47
C HIS A 98 12.48 25.98 15.82
N GLY A 99 11.48 26.33 16.63
CA GLY A 99 10.67 27.51 16.38
C GLY A 99 11.57 28.73 16.55
N ASP A 100 11.88 29.37 15.42
CA ASP A 100 12.35 30.75 15.41
C ASP A 100 11.22 31.59 16.02
N SER A 101 11.50 32.17 17.18
CA SER A 101 10.57 32.91 18.01
C SER A 101 10.20 34.23 17.35
N GLY A 102 9.12 34.21 16.57
CA GLY A 102 8.31 35.38 16.25
C GLY A 102 7.26 35.58 17.35
N ASP A 103 7.55 36.53 18.23
CA ASP A 103 6.70 37.16 19.24
C ASP A 103 5.19 37.19 18.94
N SER A 104 4.38 36.63 19.85
CA SER A 104 3.14 37.26 20.34
C SER A 104 2.41 36.38 21.37
N GLY A 105 2.30 36.90 22.60
CA GLY A 105 1.03 36.92 23.35
C GLY A 105 0.56 35.66 24.07
N ASP A 106 0.92 35.59 25.35
CA ASP A 106 0.02 35.30 26.48
C ASP A 106 -1.25 34.46 26.22
N SER A 107 -1.19 33.20 26.62
CA SER A 107 -2.30 32.51 27.30
C SER A 107 -1.78 31.19 27.87
N GLY A 108 -1.77 31.09 29.20
CA GLY A 108 -1.46 29.86 29.91
C GLY A 108 -2.47 28.77 29.57
N ASP A 109 -2.05 27.76 28.80
CA ASP A 109 -2.78 26.52 28.62
C ASP A 109 -1.81 25.33 28.60
N SER A 110 -2.19 24.30 29.35
CA SER A 110 -1.42 23.13 29.78
C SER A 110 -1.07 22.17 28.63
N ARG A 111 -0.27 22.60 27.64
CA ARG A 111 0.12 21.80 26.46
C ARG A 111 1.61 21.48 26.35
N LYS A 112 2.36 21.53 27.46
CA LYS A 112 3.78 21.14 27.45
C LYS A 112 4.03 19.64 27.22
N ASP A 113 3.00 18.79 27.29
CA ASP A 113 3.11 17.34 27.11
C ASP A 113 2.84 16.82 25.68
N LEU A 114 2.46 17.70 24.74
CA LEU A 114 2.16 17.32 23.35
C LEU A 114 3.41 17.14 22.46
N ALA A 115 4.60 17.52 22.95
CA ALA A 115 5.86 17.31 22.23
C ALA A 115 6.34 15.84 22.19
N LYS A 116 5.64 14.92 22.87
CA LYS A 116 6.07 13.52 23.03
C LYS A 116 5.60 12.57 21.92
N TYR A 117 4.64 12.97 21.10
CA TYR A 117 4.11 12.09 20.05
C TYR A 117 4.04 12.85 18.72
N PRO A 118 4.78 12.41 17.68
CA PRO A 118 4.62 12.99 16.36
C PRO A 118 3.15 12.84 15.93
N ARG A 119 2.57 13.93 15.44
CA ARG A 119 1.20 13.97 14.93
C ARG A 119 1.02 12.85 13.90
N LEU A 120 -0.11 12.13 13.98
CA LEU A 120 -0.48 11.11 13.00
C LEU A 120 -0.53 11.70 11.58
N LEU A 121 0.11 11.01 10.64
CA LEU A 121 0.14 11.38 9.23
C LEU A 121 -1.27 11.37 8.63
N ARG A 122 -1.62 12.45 7.95
CA ARG A 122 -2.87 12.61 7.22
C ARG A 122 -2.63 12.52 5.72
N GLU A 123 -3.67 12.26 4.96
CA GLU A 123 -3.59 12.18 3.50
C GLU A 123 -3.10 13.50 2.89
N SER A 124 -3.43 14.63 3.53
CA SER A 124 -3.02 15.99 3.19
C SER A 124 -1.52 16.23 3.31
N ASP A 125 -0.78 15.40 4.05
CA ASP A 125 0.64 15.60 4.32
C ASP A 125 1.51 15.09 3.14
N ALA A 126 0.90 14.38 2.19
CA ALA A 126 1.57 13.85 1.00
C ALA A 126 1.82 14.95 -0.06
N VAL A 127 2.60 15.97 0.31
CA VAL A 127 2.94 17.12 -0.54
C VAL A 127 4.42 17.09 -0.89
N ARG A 128 4.73 16.91 -2.17
CA ARG A 128 6.11 16.99 -2.67
C ARG A 128 6.69 18.39 -2.40
N PRO A 129 7.95 18.50 -1.92
CA PRO A 129 8.62 19.80 -1.79
C PRO A 129 8.72 20.53 -3.14
N SER A 130 8.64 21.86 -3.14
CA SER A 130 8.73 22.67 -4.36
C SER A 130 10.17 22.77 -4.90
N SER A 131 11.18 22.70 -4.02
CA SER A 131 12.59 22.79 -4.40
C SER A 131 13.08 21.51 -5.06
N GLU A 132 13.64 21.61 -6.27
CA GLU A 132 14.23 20.45 -6.97
C GLU A 132 15.39 19.83 -6.20
N LYS A 133 16.24 20.66 -5.58
CA LYS A 133 17.37 20.20 -4.77
C LYS A 133 16.88 19.30 -3.63
N GLU A 134 15.80 19.71 -2.98
CA GLU A 134 15.20 18.97 -1.90
C GLU A 134 14.52 17.68 -2.38
N GLN A 135 13.80 17.73 -3.50
CA GLN A 135 13.23 16.53 -4.11
C GLN A 135 14.31 15.50 -4.48
N ARG A 136 15.49 15.94 -4.96
CA ARG A 136 16.63 15.06 -5.24
C ARG A 136 17.16 14.43 -3.96
N ARG A 137 17.40 15.25 -2.93
CA ARG A 137 17.84 14.78 -1.59
C ARG A 137 16.91 13.71 -1.02
N LEU A 138 15.60 13.97 -1.00
CA LEU A 138 14.62 13.02 -0.45
C LEU A 138 14.48 11.78 -1.32
N LYS A 139 14.55 11.90 -2.66
CA LYS A 139 14.57 10.75 -3.57
C LYS A 139 15.74 9.82 -3.31
N ASP A 140 16.90 10.37 -2.97
CA ASP A 140 18.10 9.58 -2.73
C ASP A 140 18.03 8.88 -1.35
N LYS A 141 17.30 9.46 -0.39
CA LYS A 141 16.93 8.80 0.88
C LYS A 141 15.88 7.70 0.69
N ASP A 142 14.79 7.97 -0.03
CA ASP A 142 13.76 6.97 -0.35
C ASP A 142 13.32 7.01 -1.81
N SER A 143 14.00 6.19 -2.62
CA SER A 143 13.70 6.02 -4.03
C SER A 143 12.35 5.31 -4.26
N TYR A 144 11.91 4.49 -3.30
CA TYR A 144 10.67 3.73 -3.37
C TYR A 144 9.48 4.64 -3.15
N GLY A 145 9.44 5.37 -2.03
CA GLY A 145 8.48 6.42 -1.74
C GLY A 145 8.39 7.47 -2.85
N HIS A 146 9.55 7.93 -3.37
CA HIS A 146 9.61 8.85 -4.49
C HIS A 146 8.83 8.36 -5.72
N LYS A 147 9.06 7.11 -6.15
CA LYS A 147 8.42 6.58 -7.37
C LYS A 147 6.95 6.26 -7.15
N LYS A 148 6.55 5.82 -5.96
CA LYS A 148 5.15 5.63 -5.57
C LYS A 148 4.39 6.96 -5.57
N LEU A 149 4.94 8.03 -4.98
CA LEU A 149 4.32 9.36 -5.03
C LEU A 149 4.17 9.88 -6.46
N ARG A 150 5.17 9.64 -7.33
CA ARG A 150 5.06 9.96 -8.76
C ARG A 150 3.93 9.22 -9.46
N CYS A 151 3.58 8.02 -9.02
CA CYS A 151 2.43 7.29 -9.55
C CYS A 151 1.11 7.97 -9.16
N GLU A 152 0.97 8.40 -7.90
CA GLU A 152 -0.21 9.15 -7.45
C GLU A 152 -0.37 10.47 -8.22
N GLU A 153 0.70 11.24 -8.37
CA GLU A 153 0.73 12.49 -9.14
C GLU A 153 0.34 12.26 -10.61
N TYR A 154 0.88 11.17 -11.20
CA TYR A 154 0.55 10.78 -12.57
C TYR A 154 -0.92 10.39 -12.73
N LEU A 155 -1.46 9.62 -11.78
CA LEU A 155 -2.88 9.22 -11.77
C LEU A 155 -3.79 10.44 -11.59
N ALA A 156 -3.50 11.33 -10.66
CA ALA A 156 -4.28 12.54 -10.44
C ALA A 156 -4.38 13.41 -11.70
N ARG A 157 -3.27 13.56 -12.43
CA ARG A 157 -3.27 14.28 -13.71
C ARG A 157 -4.05 13.53 -14.80
N LYS A 158 -3.85 12.22 -14.93
CA LYS A 158 -4.45 11.42 -16.00
C LYS A 158 -5.94 11.13 -15.79
N SER A 159 -6.36 11.01 -14.53
CA SER A 159 -7.75 10.91 -14.09
C SER A 159 -8.54 12.13 -14.57
N ARG A 160 -8.01 13.34 -14.36
CA ARG A 160 -8.60 14.58 -14.88
C ARG A 160 -8.57 14.67 -16.40
N GLU A 161 -7.42 14.41 -17.01
CA GLU A 161 -7.23 14.49 -18.48
C GLU A 161 -8.17 13.55 -19.25
N TYR A 162 -8.52 12.41 -18.65
CA TYR A 162 -9.23 11.34 -19.34
C TYR A 162 -10.56 10.96 -18.68
N ASN A 163 -11.01 11.75 -17.72
CA ASN A 163 -12.27 11.61 -17.01
C ASN A 163 -12.57 10.20 -16.48
N PHE A 164 -11.65 9.66 -15.67
CA PHE A 164 -11.85 8.41 -14.92
C PHE A 164 -11.52 8.62 -13.44
N GLY A 165 -12.16 7.89 -12.54
CA GLY A 165 -11.92 8.01 -11.10
C GLY A 165 -10.62 7.33 -10.69
N ALA A 166 -9.95 7.84 -9.65
CA ALA A 166 -8.74 7.21 -9.15
C ALA A 166 -8.74 7.17 -7.62
N THR A 167 -8.25 6.07 -7.05
CA THR A 167 -8.09 5.90 -5.61
C THR A 167 -6.71 5.34 -5.33
N SER A 168 -5.91 6.01 -4.51
CA SER A 168 -4.64 5.50 -4.00
C SER A 168 -4.84 4.98 -2.59
N LEU A 169 -4.66 3.68 -2.37
CA LEU A 169 -4.66 3.08 -1.03
C LEU A 169 -3.22 3.03 -0.56
N ARG A 170 -2.86 3.85 0.43
CA ARG A 170 -1.51 3.93 1.00
C ARG A 170 -1.42 2.93 2.13
N LEU A 171 -0.84 1.78 1.82
CA LEU A 171 -0.63 0.72 2.80
C LEU A 171 0.67 0.99 3.57
N CYS A 172 0.68 0.64 4.84
CA CYS A 172 1.89 0.51 5.62
C CYS A 172 2.53 -0.86 5.36
N ASP A 173 3.47 -1.28 6.20
CA ASP A 173 4.01 -2.64 6.11
C ASP A 173 2.88 -3.66 6.31
N VAL A 174 2.60 -4.41 5.24
CA VAL A 174 1.51 -5.39 5.22
C VAL A 174 1.97 -6.68 5.88
N ILE A 175 1.20 -7.15 6.87
CA ILE A 175 1.44 -8.43 7.54
C ILE A 175 0.22 -9.35 7.40
N GLY A 176 0.45 -10.65 7.28
CA GLY A 176 -0.60 -11.66 7.23
C GLY A 176 -0.28 -12.87 6.34
N PRO A 177 -1.26 -13.74 6.11
CA PRO A 177 -1.11 -14.88 5.21
C PRO A 177 -0.65 -14.45 3.81
N TYR A 178 0.23 -15.25 3.20
CA TYR A 178 0.80 -15.00 1.87
C TYR A 178 1.67 -13.73 1.76
N ASP A 179 2.12 -13.16 2.88
CA ASP A 179 3.20 -12.18 2.88
C ASP A 179 4.48 -12.80 2.27
N THR A 180 4.91 -12.26 1.14
CA THR A 180 6.11 -12.70 0.40
C THR A 180 7.33 -11.82 0.65
N THR A 181 7.23 -10.85 1.57
CA THR A 181 8.38 -10.00 1.94
C THR A 181 9.30 -10.68 2.95
N ASP A 182 8.85 -11.81 3.51
CA ASP A 182 9.49 -12.59 4.56
C ASP A 182 9.81 -11.81 5.84
N ARG A 183 9.35 -10.55 5.97
CA ARG A 183 9.63 -9.69 7.13
C ARG A 183 8.98 -10.25 8.39
N PHE A 184 7.70 -10.56 8.31
CA PHE A 184 6.98 -11.14 9.45
C PHE A 184 7.40 -12.59 9.69
N TRP A 185 7.36 -13.43 8.64
CA TRP A 185 7.59 -14.87 8.78
C TRP A 185 9.02 -15.22 9.19
N SER A 186 10.04 -14.53 8.66
CA SER A 186 11.42 -14.75 9.12
C SER A 186 11.58 -14.35 10.58
N THR A 187 10.99 -13.22 10.99
CA THR A 187 11.01 -12.80 12.40
C THR A 187 10.33 -13.85 13.29
N TYR A 188 9.15 -14.33 12.90
CA TYR A 188 8.45 -15.39 13.64
C TYR A 188 9.28 -16.68 13.76
N LEU A 189 9.88 -17.14 12.66
CA LEU A 189 10.74 -18.33 12.66
C LEU A 189 11.99 -18.11 13.52
N TRP A 190 12.60 -16.93 13.47
CA TRP A 190 13.76 -16.61 14.30
C TRP A 190 13.42 -16.70 15.80
N PHE A 191 12.27 -16.17 16.23
CA PHE A 191 11.80 -16.34 17.62
C PHE A 191 11.47 -17.79 17.98
N LYS A 192 11.01 -18.59 17.02
CA LYS A 192 10.77 -20.03 17.23
C LYS A 192 12.08 -20.79 17.51
N TYR A 193 13.20 -20.36 16.95
CA TYR A 193 14.52 -20.98 17.15
C TYR A 193 15.48 -20.10 17.96
N ALA A 194 14.96 -19.15 18.74
CA ALA A 194 15.77 -18.17 19.46
C ALA A 194 16.66 -18.77 20.56
N ARG A 195 16.40 -20.02 20.97
CA ARG A 195 17.27 -20.78 21.89
C ARG A 195 18.64 -21.02 21.25
N ASP A 196 18.64 -21.41 19.98
CA ASP A 196 19.84 -21.79 19.23
C ASP A 196 20.42 -20.58 18.47
N TYR A 197 19.57 -19.61 18.13
CA TYR A 197 19.92 -18.39 17.41
C TYR A 197 19.39 -17.13 18.13
N PRO A 198 20.13 -16.59 19.12
CA PRO A 198 19.67 -15.44 19.90
C PRO A 198 19.30 -14.24 19.03
N VAL A 199 18.16 -13.61 19.36
CA VAL A 199 17.74 -12.35 18.71
C VAL A 199 18.48 -11.20 19.37
N LEU A 200 19.34 -10.51 18.62
CA LEU A 200 20.03 -9.30 19.06
C LEU A 200 19.27 -8.08 18.53
N PRO A 201 18.51 -7.37 19.39
CA PRO A 201 17.75 -6.22 18.93
C PRO A 201 18.66 -5.03 18.62
N ASP A 202 18.28 -4.26 17.60
CA ASP A 202 18.94 -3.00 17.23
C ASP A 202 18.58 -1.85 18.21
N LYS A 203 19.25 -0.71 18.09
CA LYS A 203 19.08 0.47 18.94
C LYS A 203 17.70 1.13 18.84
N GLU A 204 16.91 0.77 17.82
CA GLU A 204 15.63 1.40 17.48
C GLU A 204 14.39 0.67 18.04
N LEU A 205 14.55 -0.07 19.14
CA LEU A 205 13.47 -0.87 19.73
C LEU A 205 12.21 -0.09 20.11
N GLN A 206 12.33 1.22 20.37
CA GLN A 206 11.21 2.07 20.75
C GLN A 206 10.47 2.67 19.55
N THR A 207 10.98 2.48 18.32
CA THR A 207 10.34 2.98 17.11
C THR A 207 8.96 2.37 16.97
N ARG A 208 7.95 3.23 16.81
CA ARG A 208 6.55 2.86 16.60
C ARG A 208 6.38 2.33 15.19
N LEU A 209 5.81 1.14 15.06
CA LEU A 209 5.50 0.52 13.77
C LEU A 209 4.11 0.96 13.31
N SER A 210 3.98 1.17 12.00
CA SER A 210 2.68 1.25 11.33
C SER A 210 2.52 0.01 10.48
N LEU A 211 1.42 -0.73 10.69
CA LEU A 211 1.18 -2.02 10.06
C LEU A 211 -0.17 -2.03 9.37
N THR A 212 -0.31 -2.84 8.32
CA THR A 212 -1.60 -3.09 7.67
C THR A 212 -1.85 -4.59 7.67
N SER A 213 -3.03 -5.02 8.13
CA SER A 213 -3.42 -6.42 7.96
C SER A 213 -3.65 -6.72 6.48
N SER A 214 -3.19 -7.88 5.98
CA SER A 214 -3.50 -8.32 4.61
C SER A 214 -5.01 -8.39 4.36
N GLN A 215 -5.79 -8.75 5.38
CA GLN A 215 -7.25 -8.78 5.33
C GLN A 215 -7.86 -7.37 5.24
N ASP A 216 -7.27 -6.39 5.92
CA ASP A 216 -7.72 -4.99 5.85
C ASP A 216 -7.36 -4.34 4.52
N ALA A 217 -6.19 -4.68 3.96
CA ALA A 217 -5.82 -4.26 2.61
C ALA A 217 -6.84 -4.75 1.56
N VAL A 218 -7.26 -6.01 1.66
CA VAL A 218 -8.34 -6.57 0.81
C VAL A 218 -9.67 -5.87 1.08
N SER A 219 -10.03 -5.68 2.36
CA SER A 219 -11.28 -5.03 2.75
C SER A 219 -11.36 -3.58 2.23
N ALA A 220 -10.26 -2.85 2.24
CA ALA A 220 -10.18 -1.50 1.67
C ALA A 220 -10.42 -1.49 0.16
N VAL A 221 -9.86 -2.45 -0.58
CA VAL A 221 -10.12 -2.63 -2.02
C VAL A 221 -11.59 -2.96 -2.27
N LEU A 222 -12.13 -3.96 -1.56
CA LEU A 222 -13.52 -4.39 -1.71
C LEU A 222 -14.50 -3.27 -1.37
N ARG A 223 -14.25 -2.52 -0.28
CA ARG A 223 -15.07 -1.38 0.11
C ARG A 223 -15.05 -0.29 -0.94
N THR A 224 -13.88 -0.02 -1.54
CA THR A 224 -13.78 0.92 -2.67
C THR A 224 -14.60 0.45 -3.86
N LEU A 225 -14.50 -0.83 -4.26
CA LEU A 225 -15.29 -1.40 -5.35
C LEU A 225 -16.80 -1.36 -5.07
N GLN A 226 -17.21 -1.67 -3.83
CA GLN A 226 -18.60 -1.61 -3.40
C GLN A 226 -19.16 -0.19 -3.53
N ARG A 227 -18.44 0.83 -3.03
CA ARG A 227 -18.84 2.23 -3.19
C ARG A 227 -18.99 2.66 -4.65
N LEU A 228 -18.10 2.18 -5.52
CA LEU A 228 -18.20 2.43 -6.97
C LEU A 228 -19.40 1.73 -7.62
N SER A 229 -19.92 0.68 -7.00
CA SER A 229 -21.15 0.00 -7.44
C SER A 229 -22.41 0.73 -6.94
N GLU A 230 -22.40 1.18 -5.69
CA GLU A 230 -23.50 1.90 -5.02
C GLU A 230 -23.74 3.29 -5.63
N GLY A 231 -22.66 4.05 -5.92
CA GLY A 231 -22.72 5.39 -6.53
C GLY A 231 -23.30 5.42 -7.97
N ARG A 232 -23.78 4.27 -8.48
CA ARG A 232 -24.52 4.20 -9.74
C ARG A 232 -25.98 4.65 -9.61
N GLY A 233 -26.52 4.83 -8.40
CA GLY A 233 -27.86 5.37 -8.18
C GLY A 233 -27.95 6.89 -7.96
N GLU A 234 -26.82 7.57 -7.77
CA GLU A 234 -26.81 8.97 -7.34
C GLU A 234 -26.87 9.97 -8.53
N SER A 235 -27.35 11.19 -8.25
CA SER A 235 -27.56 12.27 -9.23
C SER A 235 -26.27 12.64 -9.98
N LYS A 236 -26.40 13.25 -11.17
CA LYS A 236 -25.25 13.62 -12.04
C LYS A 236 -24.20 14.47 -11.30
N GLU A 237 -24.63 15.36 -10.40
CA GLU A 237 -23.76 16.22 -9.59
C GLU A 237 -22.96 15.47 -8.51
N SER A 238 -23.54 14.42 -7.91
CA SER A 238 -22.85 13.58 -6.91
C SER A 238 -21.83 12.63 -7.56
N ARG A 239 -22.15 12.12 -8.77
CA ARG A 239 -21.24 11.30 -9.60
C ARG A 239 -20.00 12.06 -10.04
N ASP A 240 -20.12 13.33 -10.38
CA ASP A 240 -18.97 14.19 -10.69
C ASP A 240 -18.09 14.46 -9.46
N SER A 241 -18.63 14.30 -8.24
CA SER A 241 -17.89 14.43 -6.98
C SER A 241 -16.98 13.22 -6.67
N TRP A 242 -17.37 12.00 -7.07
CA TRP A 242 -16.60 10.77 -6.82
C TRP A 242 -15.87 10.25 -8.06
N GLY A 243 -16.49 10.38 -9.24
CA GLY A 243 -16.02 9.80 -10.51
C GLY A 243 -14.88 10.56 -11.18
N SER A 244 -14.67 11.83 -10.84
CA SER A 244 -13.69 12.70 -11.50
C SER A 244 -12.52 13.10 -10.59
N ARG A 245 -12.53 12.68 -9.32
CA ARG A 245 -11.53 13.06 -8.32
C ARG A 245 -10.61 11.88 -8.02
N CYS A 246 -9.31 12.16 -8.05
CA CYS A 246 -8.30 11.28 -7.47
C CYS A 246 -8.35 11.42 -5.95
N ARG A 247 -8.59 10.32 -5.24
CA ARG A 247 -8.62 10.25 -3.77
C ARG A 247 -7.44 9.42 -3.28
N ALA A 248 -7.03 9.66 -2.05
CA ALA A 248 -6.07 8.81 -1.36
C ALA A 248 -6.61 8.49 0.03
N TYR A 249 -6.24 7.33 0.57
CA TYR A 249 -6.60 6.90 1.91
C TYR A 249 -5.40 6.18 2.54
N ASN A 250 -5.06 6.56 3.77
CA ASN A 250 -4.14 5.81 4.60
C ASN A 250 -4.87 4.58 5.15
N VAL A 251 -4.25 3.41 5.01
CA VAL A 251 -4.81 2.13 5.48
C VAL A 251 -3.82 1.50 6.43
N ALA A 252 -4.05 1.66 7.73
CA ALA A 252 -3.21 1.14 8.79
C ALA A 252 -4.08 0.60 9.93
N MET A 253 -3.52 -0.32 10.70
CA MET A 253 -4.03 -0.71 12.01
C MET A 253 -4.07 0.51 12.92
N ARG A 254 -5.01 0.52 13.87
CA ARG A 254 -5.10 1.61 14.86
C ARG A 254 -3.94 1.53 15.85
N GLU A 255 -3.54 0.31 16.18
CA GLU A 255 -2.45 -0.02 17.07
C GLU A 255 -1.12 0.29 16.39
N THR A 256 -0.26 1.04 17.10
CA THR A 256 1.10 1.34 16.67
C THR A 256 2.08 0.80 17.71
N PRO A 257 2.29 -0.53 17.80
CA PRO A 257 3.23 -1.08 18.76
C PRO A 257 4.64 -0.57 18.46
N SER A 258 5.44 -0.34 19.49
CA SER A 258 6.88 -0.23 19.31
C SER A 258 7.44 -1.54 18.74
N LEU A 259 8.61 -1.49 18.10
CA LEU A 259 9.30 -2.69 17.63
C LEU A 259 9.48 -3.69 18.78
N LEU A 260 9.85 -3.24 19.98
CA LEU A 260 9.97 -4.11 21.16
C LEU A 260 8.64 -4.77 21.55
N GLU A 261 7.55 -4.00 21.61
CA GLU A 261 6.21 -4.55 21.89
C GLU A 261 5.82 -5.59 20.84
N PHE A 262 6.08 -5.31 19.56
CA PHE A 262 5.81 -6.21 18.45
C PHE A 262 6.62 -7.52 18.55
N LEU A 263 7.92 -7.42 18.79
CA LEU A 263 8.79 -8.58 18.98
C LEU A 263 8.38 -9.43 20.18
N ARG A 264 7.98 -8.80 21.30
CA ARG A 264 7.46 -9.50 22.49
C ARG A 264 6.15 -10.24 22.17
N MET A 265 5.25 -9.62 21.39
CA MET A 265 4.03 -10.28 20.94
C MET A 265 4.35 -11.51 20.09
N ILE A 266 5.25 -11.40 19.11
CA ILE A 266 5.71 -12.54 18.31
C ILE A 266 6.30 -13.64 19.18
N ALA A 267 7.23 -13.30 20.08
CA ALA A 267 7.90 -14.25 20.96
C ALA A 267 6.90 -15.03 21.84
N SER A 268 5.87 -14.36 22.38
CA SER A 268 4.85 -15.00 23.20
C SER A 268 4.02 -16.02 22.44
N HIS A 269 3.79 -15.82 21.14
CA HIS A 269 3.04 -16.74 20.28
C HIS A 269 3.92 -17.86 19.73
N ALA A 270 5.19 -17.57 19.42
CA ALA A 270 6.15 -18.58 18.98
C ALA A 270 6.39 -19.66 20.05
N LYS A 271 6.46 -19.27 21.34
CA LYS A 271 6.63 -20.20 22.47
C LYS A 271 5.40 -21.08 22.71
N LYS A 272 4.18 -20.54 22.57
CA LYS A 272 2.94 -21.33 22.69
C LYS A 272 2.83 -22.42 21.62
N GLY A 273 3.46 -22.24 20.47
CA GLY A 273 3.54 -23.27 19.43
C GLY A 273 4.51 -24.42 19.73
N GLN A 274 5.38 -24.31 20.74
CA GLN A 274 6.32 -25.35 21.15
C GLN A 274 5.73 -26.31 22.20
N SER A 275 4.75 -25.89 23.00
CA SER A 275 4.09 -26.74 24.01
C SER A 275 3.09 -27.75 23.43
N GLY A 276 2.89 -27.75 22.11
CA GLY A 276 2.05 -28.71 21.39
C GLY A 276 2.84 -29.73 20.55
N LEU A 277 4.17 -29.77 20.68
CA LEU A 277 4.99 -30.83 20.11
C LEU A 277 5.03 -32.01 21.10
N PRO A 278 4.84 -33.27 20.66
CA PRO A 278 4.90 -34.43 21.54
C PRO A 278 6.22 -34.43 22.35
N GLU A 279 6.14 -34.74 23.64
CA GLU A 279 7.27 -34.76 24.57
C GLU A 279 8.38 -35.77 24.19
N ASP A 280 8.15 -36.63 23.19
CA ASP A 280 9.07 -37.69 22.74
C ASP A 280 10.33 -37.24 21.98
N ARG A 281 10.73 -35.96 22.08
CA ARG A 281 12.06 -35.50 21.64
C ARG A 281 12.82 -34.71 22.69
N ARG A 282 12.58 -35.00 23.97
CA ARG A 282 13.52 -34.67 25.06
C ARG A 282 14.30 -35.91 25.50
N MET A 283 15.00 -36.55 24.58
CA MET A 283 16.06 -37.50 24.90
C MET A 283 17.17 -37.28 23.88
N GLU A 284 18.39 -37.18 24.39
CA GLU A 284 19.69 -37.07 23.69
C GLU A 284 20.05 -35.67 23.16
N GLU A 285 20.44 -34.79 24.09
CA GLU A 285 21.77 -34.13 24.14
C GLU A 285 21.95 -33.34 25.45
#